data_AF-A0A378VWA3-F1
#
_entry.id   AF-A0A378VWA3-F1
#
_cell.length_a   1.000
_cell.length_b   1.000
_cell.length_c   1.000
_cell.angle_alpha   90.00
_cell.angle_beta   90.00
_cell.angle_gamma   90.00
#
_symmetry.space_group_name_H-M   'P 1'
#
loop_
_entity.id
_entity.type
_entity.pdbx_description
1 polymer ?
#
loop_
_entity_poly.entity_id
_entity_poly.type
_entity_poly.pdbx_seq_one_letter_code
_entity_poly.pdbx_strand_id
1 'polypeptide(L)' 'MKHISSTNNEHIRHLHRLLSQGKFRRQYAQTVLEGVHLLQVSCNPAESRSGYIFPKLKCRLKKSLN' A
#
# COMPACT_ATOMS: atom_id res chain seq x y z
N MET A 1 11.21 2.89 -8.73
CA MET A 1 9.89 2.33 -8.34
C MET A 1 9.41 1.41 -9.44
N LYS A 2 9.07 0.14 -9.14
CA LYS A 2 8.56 -0.80 -10.15
C LYS A 2 7.09 -0.51 -10.45
N HIS A 3 6.75 -0.36 -11.73
CA HIS A 3 5.37 -0.12 -12.15
C HIS A 3 4.62 -1.45 -12.25
N ILE A 4 3.57 -1.62 -11.45
CA ILE A 4 2.69 -2.79 -11.54
C ILE A 4 1.67 -2.53 -12.65
N SER A 5 1.78 -3.23 -13.77
CA SER A 5 0.91 -3.07 -14.95
C SER A 5 -0.19 -4.15 -15.06
N SER A 6 -0.05 -5.26 -14.34
CA SER A 6 -0.98 -6.40 -14.41
C SER A 6 -1.78 -6.54 -13.13
N THR A 7 -3.09 -6.76 -13.28
CA THR A 7 -4.00 -7.16 -12.20
C THR A 7 -3.66 -8.57 -11.67
N ASN A 8 -2.96 -9.39 -12.45
CA ASN A 8 -2.49 -10.71 -12.05
C ASN A 8 -1.09 -10.68 -11.41
N ASN A 9 -0.79 -9.63 -10.65
CA ASN A 9 0.47 -9.51 -9.92
C ASN A 9 0.39 -10.23 -8.56
N GLU A 10 1.41 -11.02 -8.24
CA GLU A 10 1.47 -11.79 -6.99
C GLU A 10 1.42 -10.92 -5.73
N HIS A 11 2.03 -9.72 -5.75
CA HIS A 11 1.98 -8.79 -4.63
C HIS A 11 0.57 -8.21 -4.45
N ILE A 12 -0.12 -7.88 -5.55
CA ILE A 12 -1.53 -7.45 -5.48
C ILE A 12 -2.41 -8.56 -4.90
N ARG A 13 -2.21 -9.80 -5.36
CA ARG A 13 -2.96 -10.96 -4.84
C ARG A 13 -2.66 -11.21 -3.35
N HIS A 14 -1.41 -11.05 -2.93
CA HIS A 14 -0.98 -11.17 -1.54
C HIS A 14 -1.65 -10.11 -0.66
N LEU A 15 -1.63 -8.84 -1.08
CA LEU A 15 -2.29 -7.74 -0.37
C LEU A 15 -3.81 -7.96 -0.28
N HIS A 16 -4.44 -8.41 -1.36
CA HIS A 16 -5.87 -8.74 -1.34
C HIS A 16 -6.20 -9.85 -0.31
N ARG A 17 -5.34 -10.87 -0.17
CA ARG A 17 -5.48 -11.90 0.87
C ARG A 17 -5.29 -11.33 2.26
N LEU A 18 -4.31 -10.45 2.47
CA LEU A 18 -4.11 -9.77 3.76
C LEU A 18 -5.33 -8.93 4.16
N LEU A 19 -5.98 -8.25 3.21
CA LEU A 19 -7.19 -7.46 3.46
C LEU A 19 -8.40 -8.36 3.81
N SER A 20 -8.62 -9.42 3.02
CA SER A 20 -9.81 -10.26 3.10
C SER A 20 -9.76 -11.39 4.13
N GLN A 21 -8.57 -11.87 4.52
CA GLN A 21 -8.42 -13.10 5.32
C GLN A 21 -7.67 -12.87 6.64
N GLY A 22 -8.39 -12.88 7.75
CA GLY A 22 -7.79 -12.70 9.09
C GLY A 22 -6.78 -13.79 9.48
N LYS A 23 -7.00 -15.04 9.06
CA LYS A 23 -6.05 -16.14 9.28
C LYS A 23 -4.72 -15.89 8.55
N PHE A 24 -4.80 -15.35 7.34
CA PHE A 24 -3.63 -15.04 6.51
C PHE A 24 -2.77 -13.94 7.14
N ARG A 25 -3.39 -12.89 7.71
CA ARG A 25 -2.67 -11.84 8.48
C ARG A 25 -1.88 -12.42 9.65
N ARG A 26 -2.46 -13.36 10.40
CA ARG A 26 -1.80 -14.02 11.53
C ARG A 26 -0.65 -14.91 11.08
N GLN A 27 -0.84 -15.69 10.01
CA GLN A 27 0.19 -16.57 9.48
C GLN A 27 1.44 -15.81 9.00
N TYR A 28 1.24 -14.66 8.34
CA TYR A 28 2.34 -13.86 7.79
C TYR A 28 2.80 -12.73 8.72
N ALA A 29 2.16 -12.55 9.88
CA ALA A 29 2.38 -11.42 10.79
C ALA A 29 2.37 -10.05 10.07
N GLN A 30 1.48 -9.90 9.08
CA GLN A 30 1.40 -8.73 8.21
C GLN A 30 -0.01 -8.15 8.22
N THR A 31 -0.10 -6.83 8.08
CA THR A 31 -1.36 -6.10 7.88
C THR A 31 -1.20 -5.07 6.77
N VAL A 32 -2.31 -4.72 6.12
CA VAL A 32 -2.34 -3.67 5.09
C VAL A 32 -2.92 -2.41 5.72
N LEU A 33 -2.18 -1.31 5.61
CA LEU A 33 -2.64 0.01 6.01
C LEU A 33 -3.03 0.79 4.76
N GLU A 34 -4.27 1.29 4.73
CA GLU A 34 -4.79 2.10 3.64
C GLU A 34 -4.89 3.58 4.06
N GLY A 35 -4.45 4.49 3.19
CA GLY A 35 -4.49 5.93 3.44
C GLY A 35 -3.16 6.52 3.91
N VAL A 36 -2.85 7.73 3.41
CA VAL A 36 -1.56 8.41 3.67
C VAL A 36 -1.36 8.75 5.15
N HIS A 37 -2.43 9.08 5.87
CA HIS A 37 -2.35 9.44 7.29
C HIS A 37 -1.99 8.23 8.17
N LEU A 38 -2.49 7.03 7.86
CA LEU A 38 -2.11 5.81 8.58
C LEU A 38 -0.66 5.43 8.32
N LEU A 39 -0.18 5.66 7.09
CA LEU A 39 1.24 5.49 6.74
C LEU A 39 2.14 6.50 7.44
N GLN A 40 1.68 7.72 7.73
CA GLN A 40 2.45 8.71 8.50
C GLN A 40 2.50 8.35 9.98
N VAL A 41 1.37 7.96 10.58
CA VAL A 41 1.26 7.66 12.03
C VAL A 41 2.03 6.41 12.42
N SER A 42 1.97 5.36 11.58
CA SER A 42 2.76 4.14 11.80
C SER A 42 4.23 4.30 11.38
N CYS A 43 4.66 5.49 10.91
CA CYS A 43 6.02 5.70 10.40
C CYS A 43 6.96 5.95 11.56
N ASN A 44 7.00 5.01 12.50
CA ASN A 44 7.97 5.05 13.58
C ASN A 44 9.27 4.45 13.05
N PRO A 45 10.44 5.11 13.18
CA PRO A 45 11.72 4.60 12.65
C PRO A 45 12.14 3.22 13.19
N ALA A 46 11.49 2.72 14.24
CA ALA A 46 11.73 1.40 14.82
C ALA A 46 11.01 0.24 14.10
N GLU A 47 10.07 0.52 13.18
CA GLU A 47 9.26 -0.52 12.53
C GLU A 47 9.66 -0.73 11.07
N SER A 48 10.30 -1.86 10.78
CA SER A 48 10.72 -2.24 9.43
C SER A 48 9.53 -2.63 8.56
N ARG A 49 9.15 -1.76 7.60
CA ARG A 49 8.06 -2.06 6.65
C ARG A 49 8.57 -2.77 5.39
N SER A 50 7.87 -3.83 5.00
CA SER A 50 8.27 -4.72 3.90
C SER A 50 7.87 -4.22 2.48
N GLY A 51 7.05 -3.17 2.34
CA GLY A 51 6.69 -2.65 1.01
C GLY A 51 5.60 -1.58 0.97
N TYR A 52 5.57 -0.81 -0.13
CA TYR A 52 4.60 0.26 -0.39
C TYR A 52 4.07 0.16 -1.82
N ILE A 53 2.75 0.29 -1.99
CA ILE A 53 2.11 0.45 -3.31
C ILE A 53 1.48 1.84 -3.37
N PHE A 54 1.90 2.62 -4.36
CA PHE A 54 1.31 3.92 -4.66
C PHE A 54 0.40 3.79 -5.88
N PRO A 55 -0.90 4.14 -5.78
CA PRO A 55 -1.73 4.25 -6.95
C PRO A 55 -1.15 5.33 -7.87
N LYS A 56 -1.11 5.06 -9.17
CA LYS A 56 -0.73 6.06 -10.16
C LYS A 56 -1.87 7.07 -10.27
N LEU A 57 -1.85 8.09 -9.41
CA LEU A 57 -2.75 9.21 -9.52
C LEU A 57 -2.52 9.87 -10.89
N LYS A 58 -3.59 10.03 -11.69
CA LYS A 58 -3.61 11.10 -12.69
C LYS A 58 -3.62 12.40 -11.89
N CYS A 59 -2.44 12.88 -11.49
CA CYS A 59 -2.27 14.22 -10.95
C CYS A 59 -2.62 15.20 -12.07
N ARG A 60 -3.91 15.54 -12.22
CA ARG A 60 -4.29 16.83 -12.82
C ARG A 60 -3.91 17.88 -11.79
N LEU A 61 -2.65 18.29 -11.80
CA LEU A 61 -2.22 19.58 -11.28
C LEU A 61 -3.02 20.63 -12.06
N LYS A 62 -4.19 21.02 -11.56
CA LYS A 62 -4.74 22.33 -11.89
C LYS A 62 -3.73 23.33 -11.33
N LYS A 63 -2.89 23.89 -12.21
CA LYS A 63 -2.16 25.13 -11.89
C LYS A 63 -3.21 26.14 -11.46
N SER A 64 -3.31 26.40 -10.16
CA SER A 64 -3.97 27.59 -9.66
C SER A 64 -3.03 28.74 -10.00
N LEU A 65 -3.29 29.42 -11.11
CA LEU A 65 -2.73 30.75 -11.36
C LEU A 65 -3.44 31.69 -10.39
N ASN A 66 -2.69 32.23 -9.44
CA ASN A 66 -2.91 33.55 -8.87
C ASN A 66 -1.58 34.29 -8.97
#